data_AF-A0A1V9YF11-F1
#
_entry.id   AF-A0A1V9YF11-F1
#
_cell.length_a   1.000
_cell.length_b   1.000
_cell.length_c   1.000
_cell.angle_alpha   90.00
_cell.angle_beta   90.00
_cell.angle_gamma   90.00
#
_symmetry.space_group_name_H-M   'P 1'
#
loop_
_entity.id
_entity.type
_entity.pdbx_description
1 polymer ?
#
loop_
_entity_poly.entity_id
_entity_poly.type
_entity_poly.pdbx_seq_one_letter_code
_entity_poly.pdbx_strand_id
1 'polypeptide(L)'
;METYRPGAVVLQCGADSLTGDRLGSFNLTVKGHGECVKYVKSFGLPMLVVGGGGYTVRNVSRAWAYETSVVLDEKVSNDIPFNEYFEYYAPSYKLDLEPNPLLENCNRRQYLDDIKIKVFEHLRMINGAPSVQMQQVPPDYMVREMDEDADLDKRTDHDMTKRAHEVEFYDNEKDQRGRDDNEAMD
;
A
#
# COMPACT_ATOMS: atom_id res chain seq x y z
N MET A 1 -8.60 16.21 6.75
CA MET A 1 -8.19 16.24 8.15
C MET A 1 -9.13 17.08 9.01
N GLU A 2 -9.40 18.35 8.66
CA GLU A 2 -10.32 19.23 9.38
C GLU A 2 -11.75 18.67 9.51
N THR A 3 -12.33 18.18 8.42
CA THR A 3 -13.70 17.64 8.42
C THR A 3 -13.77 16.28 9.13
N TYR A 4 -13.12 15.25 8.56
CA TYR A 4 -13.24 13.87 9.05
C TYR A 4 -12.59 13.65 10.43
N ARG A 5 -11.51 14.37 10.77
CA ARG A 5 -10.79 14.25 12.06
C ARG A 5 -10.45 12.81 12.45
N PRO A 6 -9.65 12.10 11.64
CA PRO A 6 -9.31 10.70 11.92
C PRO A 6 -8.42 10.58 13.17
N GLY A 7 -8.53 9.44 13.88
CA GLY A 7 -7.64 9.08 14.98
C GLY A 7 -6.32 8.43 14.53
N ALA A 8 -6.28 7.89 13.32
CA ALA A 8 -5.11 7.29 12.67
C ALA A 8 -5.24 7.36 11.14
N VAL A 9 -4.13 7.22 10.43
CA VAL A 9 -4.07 7.25 8.96
C VAL A 9 -3.46 5.96 8.44
N VAL A 10 -4.06 5.37 7.41
CA VAL A 10 -3.42 4.37 6.57
C VAL A 10 -3.11 5.03 5.23
N LEU A 11 -1.84 5.15 4.90
CA LEU A 11 -1.37 5.77 3.66
C LEU A 11 -0.83 4.68 2.72
N GLN A 12 -1.54 4.47 1.61
CA GLN A 12 -1.12 3.59 0.54
C GLN A 12 -0.22 4.36 -0.44
N CYS A 13 1.04 3.92 -0.55
CA CYS A 13 2.10 4.54 -1.35
C CYS A 13 2.36 3.75 -2.64
N GLY A 14 1.32 3.64 -3.49
CA GLY A 14 1.45 3.02 -4.81
C GLY A 14 2.45 3.78 -5.68
N ALA A 15 3.48 3.08 -6.14
CA ALA A 15 4.57 3.60 -6.95
C ALA A 15 4.28 3.54 -8.47
N ASP A 16 3.11 3.04 -8.88
CA ASP A 16 2.65 3.06 -10.27
C ASP A 16 2.26 4.46 -10.78
N SER A 17 2.13 5.44 -9.89
CA SER A 17 1.95 6.85 -10.23
C SER A 17 3.25 7.58 -10.66
N LEU A 18 4.40 6.91 -10.59
CA LEU A 18 5.69 7.48 -10.98
C LEU A 18 5.85 7.58 -12.50
N THR A 19 6.69 8.52 -12.92
CA THR A 19 7.15 8.62 -14.31
C THR A 19 7.86 7.34 -14.75
N GLY A 20 7.51 6.87 -15.95
CA GLY A 20 8.11 5.66 -16.54
C GLY A 20 7.69 4.36 -15.85
N ASP A 21 6.57 4.35 -15.13
CA ASP A 21 5.91 3.09 -14.77
C ASP A 21 5.43 2.32 -16.02
N ARG A 22 5.31 1.00 -15.90
CA ARG A 22 4.91 0.13 -17.01
C ARG A 22 3.41 0.19 -17.32
N LEU A 23 2.57 0.42 -16.29
CA LEU A 23 1.12 0.47 -16.42
C LEU A 23 0.56 1.87 -16.17
N GLY A 24 1.17 2.62 -15.25
CA GLY A 24 0.79 3.99 -14.96
C GLY A 24 1.23 4.99 -16.02
N SER A 25 0.41 6.01 -16.22
CA SER A 25 0.62 7.07 -17.22
C SER A 25 0.85 8.45 -16.59
N PHE A 26 1.24 8.49 -15.32
CA PHE A 26 1.55 9.73 -14.60
C PHE A 26 3.01 10.13 -14.80
N ASN A 27 3.35 11.36 -14.37
CA ASN A 27 4.67 11.95 -14.55
C ASN A 27 5.29 12.42 -13.22
N LEU A 28 5.04 11.70 -12.11
CA LEU A 28 5.57 12.05 -10.79
C LEU A 28 7.02 11.58 -10.63
N THR A 29 7.85 12.39 -9.99
CA THR A 29 9.19 11.97 -9.56
C THR A 29 9.13 11.31 -8.19
N VAL A 30 10.22 10.66 -7.78
CA VAL A 30 10.35 10.08 -6.44
C VAL A 30 10.18 11.15 -5.36
N LYS A 31 10.79 12.33 -5.55
CA LYS A 31 10.59 13.46 -4.63
C LYS A 31 9.15 13.97 -4.62
N GLY A 32 8.53 14.13 -5.78
CA GLY A 32 7.15 14.62 -5.88
C GLY A 32 6.16 13.68 -5.18
N HIS A 33 6.37 12.37 -5.33
CA HIS A 33 5.60 11.34 -4.64
C HIS A 33 5.84 11.34 -3.12
N GLY A 34 7.11 11.43 -2.68
CA GLY A 34 7.46 11.53 -1.26
C GLY A 34 6.96 12.80 -0.54
N GLU A 35 6.71 13.91 -1.26
CA GLU A 35 6.08 15.09 -0.67
C GLU A 35 4.64 14.81 -0.20
N CYS A 36 3.92 13.85 -0.80
CA CYS A 36 2.62 13.41 -0.30
C CYS A 36 2.77 12.72 1.07
N VAL A 37 3.75 11.83 1.23
CA VAL A 37 4.04 11.17 2.51
C VAL A 37 4.40 12.19 3.57
N LYS A 38 5.28 13.15 3.23
CA LYS A 38 5.69 14.24 4.13
C LYS A 38 4.50 15.11 4.56
N TYR A 39 3.61 15.45 3.62
CA TYR A 39 2.40 16.21 3.91
C TYR A 39 1.48 15.46 4.88
N VAL A 40 1.23 14.18 4.65
CA VAL A 40 0.39 13.37 5.54
C VAL A 40 1.03 13.17 6.92
N LYS A 41 2.34 12.89 6.96
CA LYS A 41 3.13 12.79 8.20
C LYS A 41 3.05 14.07 9.04
N SER A 42 2.99 15.25 8.41
CA SER A 42 2.94 16.53 9.11
C SER A 42 1.71 16.73 10.01
N PHE A 43 0.65 15.94 9.83
CA PHE A 43 -0.52 15.98 10.71
C PHE A 43 -0.28 15.36 12.09
N GLY A 44 0.83 14.64 12.30
CA GLY A 44 1.20 14.14 13.63
C GLY A 44 0.26 13.06 14.19
N LEU A 45 -0.47 12.37 13.32
CA LEU A 45 -1.35 11.25 13.70
C LEU A 45 -0.61 9.91 13.59
N PRO A 46 -1.01 8.88 14.36
CA PRO A 46 -0.58 7.51 14.11
C PRO A 46 -0.79 7.15 12.64
N MET A 47 0.28 6.72 11.98
CA MET A 47 0.29 6.48 10.54
C MET A 47 0.84 5.09 10.23
N LEU A 48 0.07 4.30 9.47
CA LEU A 48 0.53 3.07 8.85
C LEU A 48 0.80 3.37 7.36
N VAL A 49 2.05 3.21 6.95
CA VAL A 49 2.46 3.39 5.54
C VAL A 49 2.57 2.01 4.90
N VAL A 50 1.88 1.81 3.78
CA VAL A 50 1.88 0.54 3.04
C VAL A 50 2.26 0.78 1.59
N GLY A 51 2.82 -0.24 0.92
CA GLY A 51 3.12 -0.19 -0.52
C GLY A 51 1.87 -0.32 -1.39
N GLY A 52 1.98 -1.06 -2.48
CA GLY A 52 0.87 -1.42 -3.38
C GLY A 52 1.36 -1.56 -4.82
N GLY A 53 0.65 -0.96 -5.78
CA GLY A 53 1.02 -0.99 -7.21
C GLY A 53 2.39 -0.38 -7.49
N GLY A 54 3.01 -0.81 -8.59
CA GLY A 54 4.35 -0.39 -9.00
C GLY A 54 4.99 -1.43 -9.91
N TYR A 55 5.05 -1.16 -11.21
CA TYR A 55 5.32 -2.19 -12.23
C TYR A 55 6.63 -1.97 -12.97
N THR A 56 7.31 -0.86 -12.70
CA THR A 56 8.75 -0.69 -12.96
C THR A 56 9.54 -0.89 -11.67
N VAL A 57 9.93 -2.14 -11.36
CA VAL A 57 10.52 -2.57 -10.07
C VAL A 57 11.67 -1.68 -9.57
N ARG A 58 12.58 -1.28 -10.46
CA ARG A 58 13.71 -0.38 -10.11
C ARG A 58 13.26 1.01 -9.64
N ASN A 59 12.09 1.48 -10.07
CA ASN A 59 11.53 2.77 -9.64
C ASN A 59 10.77 2.61 -8.32
N VAL A 60 10.12 1.46 -8.12
CA VAL A 60 9.47 1.10 -6.86
C VAL A 60 10.47 1.10 -5.72
N SER A 61 11.63 0.45 -5.90
CA SER A 61 12.67 0.42 -4.87
C SER A 61 13.21 1.80 -4.53
N ARG A 62 13.37 2.69 -5.53
CA ARG A 62 13.76 4.09 -5.31
C ARG A 62 12.73 4.86 -4.48
N ALA A 63 11.46 4.76 -4.86
CA ALA A 63 10.38 5.49 -4.21
C ALA A 63 10.23 5.07 -2.75
N TRP A 64 10.10 3.78 -2.47
CA TRP A 64 9.91 3.31 -1.10
C TRP A 64 11.13 3.53 -0.22
N ALA A 65 12.35 3.44 -0.77
CA ALA A 65 13.56 3.81 -0.02
C ALA A 65 13.58 5.29 0.36
N TYR A 66 13.20 6.18 -0.57
CA TYR A 66 13.11 7.61 -0.31
C TYR A 66 11.97 7.96 0.67
N GLU A 67 10.78 7.40 0.47
CA GLU A 67 9.64 7.61 1.37
C GLU A 67 9.92 7.09 2.78
N THR A 68 10.66 6.00 2.92
CA THR A 68 11.14 5.53 4.24
C THR A 68 12.03 6.58 4.91
N SER A 69 12.93 7.21 4.14
CA SER A 69 13.75 8.32 4.66
C SER A 69 12.89 9.51 5.09
N VAL A 70 11.82 9.83 4.35
CA VAL A 70 10.85 10.87 4.73
C VAL A 70 10.12 10.52 6.03
N VAL A 71 9.73 9.25 6.21
CA VAL A 71 9.09 8.77 7.46
C VAL A 71 10.04 8.87 8.65
N LEU A 72 11.32 8.62 8.44
CA LEU A 72 12.36 8.68 9.48
C LEU A 72 12.91 10.10 9.71
N ASP A 73 12.48 11.10 8.94
CA ASP A 73 13.08 12.45 8.90
C ASP A 73 14.58 12.46 8.56
N GLU A 74 15.04 11.46 7.81
CA GLU A 74 16.44 11.28 7.43
C GLU A 74 16.74 11.76 6.01
N LYS A 75 17.88 12.44 5.87
CA LYS A 75 18.37 12.88 4.56
C LYS A 75 19.19 11.78 3.93
N VAL A 76 18.84 11.39 2.72
CA VAL A 76 19.58 10.39 1.93
C VAL A 76 20.25 11.01 0.71
N SER A 77 21.37 10.42 0.31
CA SER A 77 22.07 10.82 -0.92
C SER A 77 21.23 10.51 -2.14
N ASN A 78 21.40 11.31 -3.20
CA ASN A 78 20.85 10.97 -4.51
C ASN A 78 21.67 9.89 -5.22
N ASP A 79 22.89 9.62 -4.76
CA ASP A 79 23.70 8.51 -5.26
C ASP A 79 23.26 7.20 -4.59
N ILE A 80 22.94 6.20 -5.41
CA ILE A 80 22.58 4.88 -4.90
C ILE A 80 23.86 4.22 -4.34
N PRO A 81 23.84 3.71 -3.10
CA PRO A 81 24.98 3.00 -2.56
C PRO A 81 25.15 1.65 -3.28
N PHE A 82 26.39 1.16 -3.35
CA PHE A 82 26.66 -0.17 -3.90
C PHE A 82 25.89 -1.24 -3.13
N ASN A 83 25.26 -2.14 -3.87
CA ASN A 83 24.48 -3.26 -3.37
C ASN A 83 24.41 -4.37 -4.44
N GLU A 84 23.90 -5.55 -4.09
CA GLU A 84 23.82 -6.70 -5.01
C GLU A 84 23.02 -6.42 -6.28
N TYR A 85 22.10 -5.45 -6.25
CA TYR A 85 21.24 -5.06 -7.36
C TYR A 85 21.68 -3.74 -8.02
N PHE A 86 22.89 -3.25 -7.76
CA PHE A 86 23.34 -1.91 -8.18
C PHE A 86 23.22 -1.68 -9.69
N GLU A 87 23.44 -2.71 -10.50
CA GLU A 87 23.37 -2.64 -11.96
C GLU A 87 21.94 -2.35 -12.49
N TYR A 88 20.88 -2.68 -11.73
CA TYR A 88 19.50 -2.37 -12.10
C TYR A 88 19.21 -0.86 -12.16
N TYR A 89 20.09 -0.05 -11.57
CA TYR A 89 19.95 1.39 -11.50
C TYR A 89 20.71 2.15 -12.60
N ALA A 90 21.36 1.43 -13.51
CA ALA A 90 21.98 2.02 -14.69
C ALA A 90 20.96 2.77 -15.58
N PRO A 91 21.41 3.78 -16.36
CA PRO A 91 22.78 4.28 -16.43
C PRO A 91 23.09 5.37 -15.40
N SER A 92 22.08 5.89 -14.69
CA SER A 92 22.25 7.08 -13.83
C SER A 92 22.78 6.75 -12.43
N TYR A 93 22.44 5.57 -11.90
CA TYR A 93 22.71 5.17 -10.52
C TYR A 93 22.20 6.19 -9.49
N LYS A 94 21.15 6.94 -9.84
CA LYS A 94 20.51 7.95 -8.99
C LYS A 94 19.21 7.45 -8.38
N LEU A 95 18.93 7.94 -7.18
CA LEU A 95 17.70 7.67 -6.42
C LEU A 95 16.50 8.39 -7.05
N ASP A 96 16.65 9.66 -7.40
CA ASP A 96 15.57 10.45 -7.98
C ASP A 96 15.34 10.12 -9.46
N LEU A 97 14.11 10.38 -9.92
CA LEU A 97 13.68 10.18 -11.30
C LEU A 97 13.44 11.54 -11.97
N GLU A 98 13.85 11.66 -13.22
CA GLU A 98 13.55 12.84 -14.02
C GLU A 98 12.16 12.70 -14.68
N PRO A 99 11.32 13.75 -14.68
CA PRO A 99 10.06 13.75 -15.42
C PRO A 99 10.29 13.52 -16.90
N ASN A 100 9.37 12.83 -17.56
CA ASN A 100 9.41 12.68 -19.01
C ASN A 100 8.91 13.97 -19.69
N PRO A 101 9.76 14.71 -20.42
CA PRO A 101 9.36 15.98 -21.05
C PRO A 101 8.44 15.78 -22.27
N LEU A 102 8.38 14.56 -22.83
CA LEU A 102 7.53 14.23 -23.98
C LEU A 102 6.12 13.84 -23.55
N LEU A 103 5.89 13.57 -22.26
CA LEU A 103 4.59 13.24 -21.73
C LEU A 103 3.80 14.52 -21.45
N GLU A 104 2.82 14.81 -22.30
CA GLU A 104 1.96 15.97 -22.15
C GLU A 104 1.09 15.86 -20.89
N ASN A 105 1.02 16.94 -20.12
CA ASN A 105 0.11 17.02 -18.99
C ASN A 105 -1.29 17.42 -19.47
N CYS A 106 -2.18 16.44 -19.61
CA CYS A 106 -3.58 16.64 -19.99
C CYS A 106 -4.46 17.28 -18.88
N ASN A 107 -3.91 17.56 -17.70
CA ASN A 107 -4.64 18.14 -16.58
C ASN A 107 -4.58 19.67 -16.61
N ARG A 108 -5.45 20.28 -17.41
CA ARG A 108 -5.59 21.74 -17.47
C ARG A 108 -6.02 22.28 -16.11
N ARG A 109 -5.60 23.51 -15.78
CA ARG A 109 -5.93 24.15 -14.50
C ARG A 109 -7.44 24.24 -14.24
N GLN A 110 -8.21 24.60 -15.26
CA GLN A 110 -9.68 24.67 -15.19
C GLN A 110 -10.29 23.30 -14.78
N TYR A 111 -9.83 22.22 -15.40
CA TYR A 111 -10.28 20.87 -15.08
C TYR A 111 -9.99 20.48 -13.63
N LEU A 112 -8.79 20.81 -13.13
CA LEU A 112 -8.41 20.55 -11.74
C LEU A 112 -9.22 21.39 -10.75
N ASP A 113 -9.48 22.67 -11.06
CA ASP A 113 -10.27 23.56 -10.23
C ASP A 113 -11.74 23.08 -10.14
N ASP A 114 -12.32 22.63 -11.25
CA ASP A 114 -13.68 22.07 -11.29
C ASP A 114 -13.82 20.80 -10.43
N ILE A 115 -12.84 19.89 -10.51
CA ILE A 115 -12.81 18.69 -9.66
C ILE A 115 -12.65 19.09 -8.19
N LYS A 116 -11.74 20.03 -7.90
CA LYS A 116 -11.51 20.51 -6.54
C LYS A 116 -12.80 21.03 -5.92
N ILE A 117 -13.55 21.89 -6.62
CA ILE A 117 -14.83 22.43 -6.13
C ILE A 117 -15.79 21.29 -5.78
N LYS A 118 -15.97 20.31 -6.68
CA LYS A 118 -16.85 19.15 -6.44
C LYS A 118 -16.44 18.35 -5.20
N VAL A 119 -15.15 18.08 -5.04
CA VAL A 119 -14.62 17.37 -3.86
C VAL A 119 -14.90 18.15 -2.58
N PHE A 120 -14.71 19.48 -2.58
CA PHE A 120 -15.02 20.32 -1.41
C PHE A 120 -16.51 20.34 -1.06
N GLU A 121 -17.41 20.36 -2.06
CA GLU A 121 -18.85 20.26 -1.79
C GLU A 121 -19.22 18.90 -1.17
N HIS A 122 -18.63 17.79 -1.65
CA HIS A 122 -18.84 16.49 -1.02
C HIS A 122 -18.31 16.45 0.42
N LEU A 123 -17.13 17.01 0.68
CA LEU A 123 -16.56 17.08 2.03
C LEU A 123 -17.46 17.87 2.99
N ARG A 124 -18.15 18.93 2.54
CA ARG A 124 -19.11 19.68 3.37
C ARG A 124 -20.30 18.84 3.84
N MET A 125 -20.64 17.77 3.13
CA MET A 125 -21.74 16.88 3.52
C MET A 125 -21.33 15.86 4.59
N ILE A 126 -20.04 15.74 4.91
CA ILE A 126 -19.52 14.79 5.90
C ILE A 126 -19.54 15.42 7.30
N ASN A 127 -20.29 14.84 8.23
CA ASN A 127 -20.38 15.29 9.62
C ASN A 127 -19.34 14.62 10.54
N GLY A 128 -18.04 14.84 10.27
CA GLY A 128 -16.97 14.28 11.09
C GLY A 128 -16.69 12.80 10.86
N ALA A 129 -15.95 12.18 11.77
CA ALA A 129 -15.80 10.72 11.85
C ALA A 129 -16.95 10.14 12.69
N PRO A 130 -17.99 9.54 12.09
CA PRO A 130 -18.92 8.70 12.82
C PRO A 130 -18.11 7.52 13.38
N SER A 131 -17.74 7.59 14.66
CA SER A 131 -17.02 6.52 15.32
C SER A 131 -18.03 5.59 15.98
N VAL A 132 -17.89 4.30 15.72
CA VAL A 132 -18.43 3.25 16.58
C VAL A 132 -17.39 3.02 17.67
N GLN A 133 -17.82 3.03 18.94
CA GLN A 133 -16.92 2.80 20.05
C GLN A 133 -16.23 1.44 19.88
N MET A 134 -14.89 1.42 19.95
CA MET A 134 -14.15 0.17 19.98
C MET A 134 -14.62 -0.64 21.19
N GLN A 135 -15.18 -1.81 20.93
CA GLN A 135 -15.68 -2.71 21.96
C GLN A 135 -14.61 -3.78 22.18
N GLN A 136 -14.23 -3.99 23.44
CA GLN A 136 -13.30 -5.06 23.78
C GLN A 136 -13.95 -6.38 23.36
N VAL A 137 -13.23 -7.18 22.58
CA VAL A 137 -13.71 -8.52 22.21
C VAL A 137 -13.94 -9.28 23.53
N PRO A 138 -15.14 -9.84 23.77
CA PRO A 138 -15.37 -10.67 24.95
C PRO A 138 -14.31 -11.78 25.01
N PRO A 139 -13.83 -12.17 26.22
CA PRO A 139 -12.93 -13.31 26.35
C PRO A 139 -13.57 -14.53 25.68
N ASP A 140 -12.83 -15.25 24.84
CA ASP A 140 -13.29 -16.53 24.28
C ASP A 140 -13.67 -17.45 25.44
N TYR A 141 -14.96 -17.75 25.59
CA TYR A 141 -15.49 -18.55 26.69
C TYR A 141 -15.15 -20.06 26.58
N MET A 142 -14.30 -20.47 25.65
CA MET A 142 -13.93 -21.88 25.48
C MET A 142 -12.46 -22.00 25.13
N VAL A 143 -11.58 -21.74 26.10
CA VAL A 143 -10.31 -22.49 26.12
C VAL A 143 -10.70 -23.93 26.46
N ARG A 144 -11.10 -24.71 25.45
CA ARG A 144 -11.16 -26.16 25.59
C ARG A 144 -9.74 -26.57 25.96
N GLU A 145 -9.57 -27.24 27.09
CA GLU A 145 -8.27 -27.77 27.53
C GLU A 145 -7.58 -28.39 26.30
N MET A 146 -6.45 -27.79 25.91
CA MET A 146 -5.65 -28.35 24.83
C MET A 146 -5.18 -29.70 25.33
N ASP A 147 -5.57 -30.79 24.65
CA ASP A 147 -4.98 -32.10 24.88
C ASP A 147 -3.46 -31.95 24.71
N GLU A 148 -2.70 -32.15 25.80
CA GLU A 148 -1.23 -32.00 25.83
C GLU A 148 -0.51 -32.99 24.88
N ASP A 149 -1.25 -33.92 24.27
CA ASP A 149 -0.80 -34.95 23.33
C ASP A 149 -1.04 -34.60 21.84
N ALA A 150 -1.45 -33.36 21.51
CA ALA A 150 -1.68 -32.96 20.13
C ALA A 150 -0.36 -32.78 19.33
N ASP A 151 -0.25 -33.53 18.24
CA ASP A 151 0.84 -33.51 17.25
C ASP A 151 1.00 -32.11 16.61
N LEU A 152 2.04 -31.36 17.00
CA LEU A 152 2.28 -29.96 16.62
C LEU A 152 2.41 -29.73 15.10
N ASP A 153 2.66 -30.78 14.32
CA ASP A 153 2.80 -30.72 12.86
C ASP A 153 1.46 -30.94 12.11
N LYS A 154 0.36 -31.23 12.81
CA LYS A 154 -0.97 -31.31 12.22
C LYS A 154 -1.78 -30.08 12.57
N ARG A 155 -2.03 -29.22 11.58
CA ARG A 155 -3.05 -28.17 11.69
C ARG A 155 -4.43 -28.84 11.79
N THR A 156 -4.96 -28.98 13.01
CA THR A 156 -6.38 -29.27 13.20
C THR A 156 -7.19 -28.06 12.75
N ASP A 157 -8.02 -28.28 11.74
CA ASP A 157 -8.90 -27.28 11.12
C ASP A 157 -10.11 -27.01 12.03
N HIS A 158 -9.83 -26.53 13.23
CA HIS A 158 -10.82 -26.40 14.30
C HIS A 158 -11.23 -24.95 14.55
N ASP A 159 -11.19 -24.11 13.51
CA ASP A 159 -11.66 -22.73 13.59
C ASP A 159 -13.11 -22.62 13.08
N MET A 160 -14.06 -23.08 13.91
CA MET A 160 -15.50 -22.94 13.67
C MET A 160 -15.99 -21.47 13.80
N THR A 161 -15.08 -20.52 14.01
CA THR A 161 -15.35 -19.09 14.22
C THR A 161 -15.25 -18.25 12.95
N LYS A 162 -14.79 -18.82 11.83
CA LYS A 162 -14.87 -18.15 10.52
C LYS A 162 -16.33 -18.09 10.05
N ARG A 163 -16.95 -16.92 10.16
CA ARG A 163 -18.10 -16.59 9.31
C ARG A 163 -17.58 -16.40 7.88
N ALA A 164 -17.57 -17.48 7.11
CA ALA A 164 -17.38 -17.40 5.67
C ALA A 164 -18.48 -16.50 5.10
N HIS A 165 -18.09 -15.39 4.48
CA HIS A 165 -19.03 -14.48 3.84
C HIS A 165 -19.49 -15.13 2.52
N GLU A 166 -20.78 -15.02 2.14
CA GLU A 166 -21.38 -15.70 0.96
C GLU A 166 -20.69 -15.42 -0.40
N VAL A 167 -19.71 -14.52 -0.44
CA VAL A 167 -18.96 -14.11 -1.64
C VAL A 167 -17.47 -14.48 -1.58
N GLU A 168 -17.02 -15.19 -0.54
CA GLU A 168 -15.66 -15.70 -0.46
C GLU A 168 -15.49 -16.95 -1.34
N PHE A 169 -14.77 -16.81 -2.45
CA PHE A 169 -14.38 -17.90 -3.37
C PHE A 169 -13.03 -18.52 -2.99
N TYR A 170 -12.80 -18.74 -1.69
CA TYR A 170 -11.60 -19.41 -1.22
C TYR A 170 -12.02 -20.61 -0.39
N ASP A 171 -12.00 -21.79 -0.98
CA ASP A 171 -12.32 -23.02 -0.26
C ASP A 171 -11.09 -23.54 0.49
N ASN A 172 -9.87 -23.43 -0.06
CA ASN A 172 -8.65 -23.94 0.58
C ASN A 172 -7.33 -23.32 0.04
N GLU A 173 -6.22 -23.50 0.78
CA GLU A 173 -4.85 -23.07 0.39
C GLU A 173 -4.36 -23.66 -0.97
N LYS A 174 -5.06 -24.66 -1.52
CA LYS A 174 -4.78 -25.23 -2.84
C LYS A 174 -5.20 -24.33 -4.00
N ASP A 175 -6.08 -23.35 -3.78
CA ASP A 175 -6.52 -22.41 -4.82
C ASP A 175 -5.41 -21.44 -5.26
N GLN A 176 -4.30 -21.35 -4.51
CA GLN A 176 -3.12 -20.56 -4.90
C GLN A 176 -2.13 -21.33 -5.79
N ARG A 177 -2.28 -22.65 -5.96
CA ARG A 177 -1.39 -23.43 -6.82
C ARG A 177 -1.97 -23.45 -8.23
N GLY A 178 -1.36 -22.65 -9.12
CA GLY A 178 -1.60 -22.74 -10.55
C GLY A 178 -1.51 -24.20 -11.00
N ARG A 179 -2.48 -24.60 -11.83
CA ARG A 179 -2.68 -25.95 -12.39
C ARG A 179 -1.36 -26.61 -12.79
N ASP A 180 -0.86 -27.52 -11.94
CA ASP A 180 0.22 -28.43 -12.33
C ASP A 180 -0.38 -29.51 -13.23
N ASP A 181 -0.35 -29.25 -14.54
CA ASP A 181 -0.64 -30.26 -15.56
C ASP A 181 0.51 -31.28 -15.58
N ASN A 182 0.41 -32.32 -14.75
CA ASN A 182 1.07 -33.61 -14.98
C ASN A 182 0.55 -34.65 -13.98
N GLU A 183 -0.40 -35.47 -14.41
CA GLU A 183 -0.45 -36.86 -13.97
C GLU A 183 -1.10 -37.71 -15.06
N ALA A 184 -0.46 -38.86 -15.29
CA ALA A 184 -0.48 -39.66 -16.49
C ALA A 184 -1.79 -40.44 -16.66
N MET A 185 -2.22 -40.62 -17.92
CA MET A 185 -3.14 -41.68 -18.30
C MET A 185 -2.33 -42.98 -18.45
N ASP A 186 -2.69 -43.97 -17.62
CA ASP A 186 -2.58 -45.39 -17.94
C ASP A 186 -3.43 -45.74 -19.19
#